data_AF-A0A3N6MYK2-F1
#
_entry.id   AF-A0A3N6MYK2-F1
#
_cell.length_a   1.000
_cell.length_b   1.000
_cell.length_c   1.000
_cell.angle_alpha   90.00
_cell.angle_beta   90.00
_cell.angle_gamma   90.00
#
_symmetry.space_group_name_H-M   'P 1'
#
loop_
_entity.id
_entity.type
_entity.pdbx_description
1 polymer ?
#
loop_
_entity_poly.entity_id
_entity_poly.type
_entity_poly.pdbx_seq_one_letter_code
_entity_poly.pdbx_strand_id
1 'polypeptide(L)'
;MENFSQFVPQLYRLKPMVIQAVLTDGSDESNQAIIEWTKDSLTPAVVAPSGTLAIHTLAGLVRVDPGDYVIRGINSDFYVCRPDIFEASHNANVAGRFANKPTDAQSRNWQTASGEAVSLVTSGRHSTR
;
A
#
# COMPACT_ATOMS: atom_id res chain seq x y z
N MET A 1 12.49 39.53 23.53
CA MET A 1 13.01 38.53 22.59
C MET A 1 12.47 37.19 23.03
N GLU A 2 11.65 36.53 22.21
CA GLU A 2 11.05 35.25 22.58
C GLU A 2 12.10 34.13 22.54
N ASN A 3 12.06 33.25 23.53
CA ASN A 3 13.01 32.15 23.68
C ASN A 3 12.49 30.89 22.97
N PHE A 4 13.06 30.56 21.82
CA PHE A 4 12.71 29.35 21.05
C PHE A 4 13.52 28.10 21.46
N SER A 5 14.33 28.17 22.54
CA SER A 5 15.21 27.08 23.00
C SER A 5 14.48 25.79 23.38
N GLN A 6 13.15 25.81 23.56
CA GLN A 6 12.36 24.60 23.80
C GLN A 6 12.04 23.82 22.51
N PHE A 7 12.21 24.40 21.33
CA PHE A 7 11.88 23.79 20.04
C PHE A 7 13.12 23.18 19.36
N VAL A 8 13.90 22.39 20.11
CA VAL A 8 15.05 21.66 19.56
C VAL A 8 14.55 20.38 18.86
N PRO A 9 14.83 20.19 17.56
CA PRO A 9 14.44 18.98 16.84
C PRO A 9 14.98 17.72 17.53
N GLN A 10 14.12 16.73 17.72
CA GLN A 10 14.49 15.42 18.25
C GLN A 10 14.50 14.39 17.11
N LEU A 11 15.41 13.43 17.18
CA LEU A 11 15.47 12.34 16.22
C LEU A 11 14.48 11.24 16.61
N TYR A 12 13.66 10.83 15.66
CA TYR A 12 12.72 9.72 15.81
C TYR A 12 12.96 8.69 14.71
N ARG A 13 12.72 7.41 15.02
CA ARG A 13 12.73 6.33 14.02
C ARG A 13 11.32 6.12 13.49
N LEU A 14 11.18 6.06 12.18
CA LEU A 14 9.94 5.63 11.54
C LEU A 14 9.72 4.13 11.82
N LYS A 15 8.47 3.73 12.07
CA LYS A 15 8.12 2.31 12.18
C LYS A 15 8.19 1.67 10.78
N PRO A 16 8.76 0.48 10.61
CA PRO A 16 8.68 -0.26 9.35
C PRO A 16 7.22 -0.48 8.97
N MET A 17 6.86 -0.16 7.74
CA MET A 17 5.50 -0.36 7.22
C MET A 17 5.54 -0.92 5.80
N VAL A 18 4.52 -1.71 5.47
CA VAL A 18 4.26 -2.20 4.12
C VAL A 18 3.05 -1.43 3.59
N ILE A 19 3.17 -0.95 2.36
CA ILE A 19 2.15 -0.15 1.68
C ILE A 19 1.61 -0.87 0.45
N GLN A 20 0.45 -0.43 -0.03
CA GLN A 20 -0.05 -0.79 -1.35
C GLN A 20 0.18 0.39 -2.30
N ALA A 21 0.67 0.11 -3.50
CA ALA A 21 0.91 1.13 -4.52
C ALA A 21 0.54 0.58 -5.91
N VAL A 22 0.01 1.44 -6.75
CA VAL A 22 -0.27 1.17 -8.17
C VAL A 22 0.52 2.17 -9.00
N LEU A 23 1.31 1.67 -9.96
CA LEU A 23 1.94 2.49 -10.98
C LEU A 23 0.92 2.78 -12.08
N THR A 24 0.72 4.04 -12.44
CA THR A 24 -0.08 4.41 -13.62
C THR A 24 0.79 4.48 -14.87
N ASP A 25 0.27 4.03 -16.01
CA ASP A 25 0.87 4.27 -17.32
C ASP A 25 0.14 5.40 -18.09
N GLY A 26 -0.87 6.01 -17.47
CA GLY A 26 -1.68 7.08 -18.04
C GLY A 26 -2.80 6.63 -18.97
N SER A 27 -2.92 5.33 -19.26
CA SER A 27 -4.03 4.77 -20.05
C SER A 27 -5.38 4.94 -19.35
N ASP A 28 -6.47 4.93 -20.12
CA ASP A 28 -7.82 4.95 -19.58
C ASP A 28 -8.08 3.75 -18.66
N GLU A 29 -7.51 2.58 -19.01
CA GLU A 29 -7.59 1.38 -18.19
C GLU A 29 -6.92 1.55 -16.83
N SER A 30 -5.69 2.09 -16.80
CA SER A 30 -4.98 2.35 -15.54
C SER A 30 -5.68 3.41 -14.69
N ASN A 31 -6.20 4.46 -15.34
CA ASN A 31 -6.94 5.53 -14.69
C ASN A 31 -8.24 4.98 -14.07
N GLN A 32 -8.99 4.16 -14.81
CA GLN A 32 -10.22 3.54 -14.33
C GLN A 32 -9.96 2.58 -13.16
N ALA A 33 -8.86 1.81 -13.21
CA ALA A 33 -8.46 0.94 -12.11
C ALA A 33 -8.17 1.73 -10.83
N ILE A 34 -7.50 2.89 -10.94
CA ILE A 34 -7.21 3.77 -9.80
C ILE A 34 -8.48 4.43 -9.26
N ILE A 35 -9.37 4.90 -10.14
CA ILE A 35 -10.66 5.48 -9.73
C ILE A 35 -11.48 4.46 -8.94
N GLU A 36 -11.59 3.23 -9.45
CA GLU A 36 -12.31 2.16 -8.77
C GLU A 36 -11.64 1.79 -7.43
N TRP A 37 -10.31 1.75 -7.38
CA TRP A 37 -9.57 1.41 -6.16
C TRP A 37 -9.74 2.46 -5.05
N THR A 38 -9.95 3.72 -5.42
CA THR A 38 -10.02 4.86 -4.49
C THR A 38 -11.44 5.31 -4.18
N LYS A 39 -12.47 4.72 -4.80
CA LYS A 39 -13.87 5.23 -4.76
C LYS A 39 -14.46 5.40 -3.34
N ASP A 40 -14.13 4.48 -2.43
CA ASP A 40 -14.67 4.47 -1.05
C ASP A 40 -13.68 5.08 -0.03
N SER A 41 -12.70 5.83 -0.53
CA SER A 41 -11.66 6.45 0.28
C SER A 41 -12.00 7.88 0.69
N LEU A 42 -11.23 8.43 1.62
CA LEU A 42 -11.32 9.85 1.98
C LEU A 42 -10.76 10.77 0.88
N THR A 43 -10.02 10.19 -0.06
CA THR A 43 -9.30 10.91 -1.12
C THR A 43 -9.50 10.23 -2.47
N PRO A 44 -10.73 10.23 -3.01
CA PRO A 44 -11.04 9.52 -4.24
C PRO A 44 -10.30 10.14 -5.43
N ALA A 45 -9.94 9.30 -6.40
CA ALA A 45 -9.45 9.74 -7.68
C ALA A 45 -10.61 10.19 -8.58
N VAL A 46 -10.37 11.23 -9.36
CA VAL A 46 -11.31 11.79 -10.33
C VAL A 46 -10.59 12.14 -11.61
N VAL A 47 -11.35 12.24 -12.70
CA VAL A 47 -10.86 12.83 -13.95
C VAL A 47 -11.21 14.31 -13.93
N ALA A 48 -10.19 15.18 -13.95
CA ALA A 48 -10.38 16.62 -14.04
C ALA A 48 -10.99 17.01 -15.41
N PRO A 49 -11.58 18.21 -15.55
CA PRO A 49 -12.11 18.67 -16.85
C PRO A 49 -11.08 18.68 -17.99
N SER A 50 -9.78 18.72 -17.66
CA SER A 50 -8.68 18.61 -18.62
C SER A 50 -8.45 17.18 -19.14
N GLY A 51 -9.23 16.18 -18.69
CA GLY A 51 -9.03 14.78 -19.00
C GLY A 51 -7.90 14.11 -18.22
N THR A 52 -7.33 14.79 -17.21
CA THR A 52 -6.22 14.24 -16.43
C THR A 52 -6.73 13.63 -15.12
N LEU A 53 -6.22 12.45 -14.76
CA LEU A 53 -6.44 11.84 -13.46
C LEU A 53 -5.87 12.72 -12.33
N ALA A 54 -6.61 12.85 -11.24
CA ALA A 54 -6.20 13.56 -10.04
C ALA A 54 -6.75 12.89 -8.78
N ILE A 55 -6.02 12.99 -7.67
CA ILE A 55 -6.48 12.55 -6.34
C ILE A 55 -7.00 13.75 -5.56
N HIS A 56 -8.21 13.65 -4.99
CA HIS A 56 -8.72 14.65 -4.05
C HIS A 56 -8.04 14.49 -2.69
N THR A 57 -7.01 15.29 -2.39
CA THR A 57 -6.36 15.26 -1.07
C THR A 57 -6.90 16.37 -0.15
N LEU A 58 -6.54 16.33 1.13
CA LEU A 58 -6.83 17.42 2.08
C LEU A 58 -6.17 18.76 1.69
N ALA A 59 -5.09 18.72 0.91
CA ALA A 59 -4.42 19.91 0.39
C ALA A 59 -5.02 20.41 -0.94
N GLY A 60 -6.01 19.69 -1.48
CA GLY A 60 -6.62 19.96 -2.79
C GLY A 60 -6.38 18.84 -3.80
N LEU A 61 -6.73 19.12 -5.05
CA LEU A 61 -6.56 18.19 -6.17
C LEU A 61 -5.08 18.07 -6.53
N VAL A 62 -4.56 16.84 -6.51
CA VAL A 62 -3.19 16.52 -6.91
C VAL A 62 -3.24 15.75 -8.22
N ARG A 63 -2.58 16.27 -9.24
CA ARG A 63 -2.45 15.65 -10.56
C ARG A 63 -1.69 14.32 -10.47
N VAL A 64 -2.15 13.32 -11.21
CA VAL A 64 -1.46 12.04 -11.43
C VAL A 64 -0.97 12.02 -12.87
N ASP A 65 0.34 11.89 -13.06
CA ASP A 65 0.95 11.77 -14.38
C ASP A 65 1.37 10.32 -14.69
N PRO A 66 1.49 9.95 -15.97
CA PRO A 66 2.04 8.66 -16.37
C PRO A 66 3.40 8.41 -15.70
N GLY A 67 3.58 7.24 -15.11
CA GLY A 67 4.78 6.85 -14.35
C GLY A 67 4.72 7.19 -12.86
N ASP A 68 3.67 7.87 -12.38
CA ASP A 68 3.48 8.10 -10.94
C ASP A 68 2.91 6.86 -10.23
N TYR A 69 3.27 6.73 -8.96
CA TYR A 69 2.66 5.77 -8.05
C TYR A 69 1.52 6.43 -7.28
N VAL A 70 0.35 5.78 -7.28
CA VAL A 70 -0.74 6.08 -6.35
C VAL A 70 -0.62 5.12 -5.17
N ILE A 71 -0.48 5.67 -3.95
CA ILE A 71 -0.20 4.90 -2.74
C ILE A 71 -1.36 5.00 -1.77
N ARG A 72 -1.72 3.86 -1.15
CA ARG A 72 -2.67 3.83 -0.02
C ARG A 72 -1.93 4.03 1.31
N GLY A 73 -2.27 5.10 2.00
CA GLY A 73 -1.85 5.45 3.35
C GLY A 73 -2.65 4.75 4.46
N ILE A 74 -2.25 5.02 5.71
CA ILE A 74 -2.69 4.29 6.91
C ILE A 74 -4.19 4.45 7.20
N ASN A 75 -4.77 5.62 6.93
CA ASN A 75 -6.19 5.91 7.20
C ASN A 75 -7.08 5.75 5.97
N SER A 76 -6.67 4.92 5.00
CA SER A 76 -7.29 4.83 3.67
C SER A 76 -7.22 6.14 2.86
N ASP A 77 -6.31 7.05 3.22
CA ASP A 77 -5.95 8.17 2.35
C ASP A 77 -5.07 7.67 1.20
N PHE A 78 -5.13 8.34 0.06
CA PHE A 78 -4.35 8.06 -1.13
C PHE A 78 -3.52 9.27 -1.50
N TYR A 79 -2.32 9.02 -2.02
CA TYR A 79 -1.42 10.10 -2.42
C TYR A 79 -0.56 9.78 -3.64
N VAL A 80 -0.20 10.91 -4.26
CA VAL A 80 0.83 11.23 -5.24
C VAL A 80 2.26 10.79 -4.90
N CYS A 81 2.90 9.82 -5.55
CA CYS A 81 4.35 9.63 -5.41
C CYS A 81 5.08 9.53 -6.74
N ARG A 82 6.09 10.37 -6.92
CA ARG A 82 6.95 10.34 -8.10
C ARG A 82 7.82 9.06 -8.09
N PRO A 83 8.11 8.48 -9.27
CA PRO A 83 8.80 7.20 -9.35
C PRO A 83 10.21 7.23 -8.75
N ASP A 84 10.96 8.30 -8.96
CA ASP A 84 12.30 8.50 -8.40
C ASP A 84 12.29 8.54 -6.86
N ILE A 85 11.30 9.20 -6.26
CA ILE A 85 11.10 9.22 -4.81
C ILE A 85 10.66 7.84 -4.32
N PHE A 86 9.74 7.18 -5.04
CA PHE A 86 9.21 5.87 -4.67
C PHE A 86 10.32 4.82 -4.61
N GLU A 87 11.11 4.70 -5.67
CA GLU A 87 12.21 3.74 -5.79
C GLU A 87 13.32 3.99 -4.76
N ALA A 88 13.59 5.26 -4.44
CA ALA A 88 14.57 5.61 -3.41
C ALA A 88 14.10 5.25 -1.98
N SER A 89 12.80 5.13 -1.75
CA SER A 89 12.21 4.95 -0.42
C SER A 89 11.60 3.57 -0.17
N HIS A 90 11.29 2.80 -1.21
CA HIS A 90 10.59 1.52 -1.10
C HIS A 90 11.35 0.40 -1.82
N ASN A 91 11.40 -0.77 -1.17
CA ASN A 91 11.95 -1.98 -1.76
C ASN A 91 10.80 -2.89 -2.22
N ALA A 92 10.87 -3.40 -3.45
CA ALA A 92 9.82 -4.24 -4.07
C ALA A 92 9.61 -5.62 -3.39
N ASN A 93 10.42 -5.96 -2.38
CA ASN A 93 10.54 -7.32 -1.87
C ASN A 93 9.60 -7.58 -0.68
N VAL A 94 8.30 -7.63 -0.97
CA VAL A 94 7.32 -8.24 -0.07
C VAL A 94 6.61 -9.33 -0.88
N ALA A 95 6.89 -10.59 -0.56
CA ALA A 95 6.37 -11.77 -1.25
C ALA A 95 4.86 -12.01 -0.99
N GLY A 96 4.06 -10.95 -1.01
CA GLY A 96 2.62 -10.98 -0.79
C GLY A 96 1.92 -10.14 -1.85
N ARG A 97 1.39 -10.81 -2.89
CA ARG A 97 0.25 -10.25 -3.62
C ARG A 97 -0.84 -9.97 -2.60
N PHE A 98 -1.10 -8.71 -2.29
CA PHE A 98 -2.36 -8.34 -1.63
C PHE A 98 -3.47 -8.67 -2.63
N ALA A 99 -4.04 -9.86 -2.53
CA ALA A 99 -5.13 -10.28 -3.39
C ALA A 99 -6.26 -9.25 -3.28
N ASN A 100 -6.68 -8.69 -4.43
CA ASN A 100 -7.93 -7.95 -4.50
C ASN A 100 -9.03 -8.81 -3.85
N LYS A 101 -9.84 -8.25 -2.95
CA LYS A 101 -11.03 -8.94 -2.46
C LYS A 101 -11.84 -9.36 -3.68
N PRO A 102 -12.17 -10.65 -3.86
CA PRO A 102 -13.08 -11.03 -4.93
C PRO A 102 -14.40 -10.29 -4.69
N THR A 103 -14.92 -9.68 -5.75
CA THR A 103 -16.30 -9.19 -5.83
C THR A 103 -17.27 -10.24 -5.29
N ASP A 104 -18.38 -9.80 -4.68
CA ASP A 104 -19.31 -10.54 -3.81
C ASP A 104 -19.87 -11.88 -4.33
N ALA A 105 -19.51 -12.32 -5.52
CA ALA A 105 -19.80 -13.64 -6.06
C ALA A 105 -18.85 -14.77 -5.59
N GLN A 106 -17.71 -14.48 -4.96
CA GLN A 106 -16.78 -15.54 -4.46
C GLN A 106 -16.41 -15.45 -2.96
N SER A 107 -17.21 -14.78 -2.15
CA SER A 107 -17.02 -14.66 -0.69
C SER A 107 -17.53 -15.89 0.09
N ARG A 108 -17.08 -17.10 -0.24
CA ARG A 108 -17.30 -18.31 0.57
C ARG A 108 -16.10 -19.24 0.54
N ASN A 109 -15.02 -18.83 1.22
CA ASN A 109 -14.12 -19.70 2.02
C ASN A 109 -12.82 -18.96 2.31
N TRP A 110 -12.71 -18.34 3.49
CA TRP A 110 -11.43 -17.96 4.10
C TRP A 110 -11.39 -18.32 5.59
N GLN A 111 -11.76 -19.55 5.93
CA GLN A 111 -11.35 -20.12 7.21
C GLN A 111 -10.52 -21.36 6.91
N THR A 112 -9.38 -21.47 7.60
CA THR A 112 -8.39 -22.57 7.60
C THR A 112 -7.14 -22.36 6.75
N ALA A 113 -6.28 -21.43 7.17
CA ALA A 113 -4.83 -21.52 6.93
C ALA A 113 -4.08 -20.78 8.05
N SER A 114 -4.25 -21.26 9.27
CA SER A 114 -3.40 -20.85 10.39
C SER A 114 -3.19 -22.07 11.30
N GLY A 115 -1.96 -22.59 11.25
CA GLY A 115 -1.41 -23.53 12.23
C GLY A 115 -1.29 -24.96 11.75
N GLU A 116 -0.07 -25.39 11.41
CA GLU A 116 0.55 -26.51 12.13
C GLU A 116 2.07 -26.53 11.93
N ALA A 117 2.76 -26.71 13.05
CA ALA A 117 4.20 -26.67 13.19
C ALA A 117 4.84 -27.95 12.64
N VAL A 118 5.95 -27.81 11.90
CA VAL A 118 6.80 -28.94 11.51
C VAL A 118 7.68 -29.34 12.69
N SER A 119 7.27 -30.39 13.41
CA SER A 119 8.13 -31.07 14.39
C SER A 119 9.11 -32.00 13.68
N LEU A 120 10.39 -31.84 14.00
CA LEU A 120 11.51 -32.68 13.60
C LEU A 120 11.30 -34.14 14.02
N VAL A 121 11.39 -35.07 13.06
CA VAL A 121 11.53 -36.51 13.38
C VAL A 121 13.01 -36.84 13.52
N THR A 122 13.47 -37.04 14.75
CA THR A 122 14.75 -37.71 15.03
C THR A 122 14.46 -39.20 15.16
N SER A 123 14.82 -40.00 14.15
CA SER A 123 14.76 -41.45 14.21
C SER A 123 15.94 -42.02 15.02
N GLY A 124 15.80 -42.05 16.34
CA GLY A 124 16.59 -42.89 17.22
C GLY A 124 15.96 -44.28 17.32
N ARG A 125 16.41 -45.25 16.51
CA ARG A 125 16.26 -46.68 16.83
C ARG A 125 17.28 -47.05 17.88
N HIS A 126 16.89 -47.90 18.84
CA HIS A 126 17.61 -48.81 19.76
C HIS A 126 16.66 -48.92 20.98
N SER A 127 16.19 -50.06 21.48
CA SER A 127 16.86 -51.33 21.72
C SER A 127 15.84 -52.29 22.38
N THR A 128 16.00 -53.61 22.16
CA THR A 128 15.71 -54.76 23.08
C THR A 128 14.27 -54.93 23.61
N ARG A 129 13.70 -56.13 23.74
CA ARG A 129 14.21 -57.46 24.06
C ARG A 129 13.13 -58.49 23.71
#